data_AF-A0A2K3KH97-F1
#
_entry.id   AF-A0A2K3KH97-F1
#
_cell.length_a   1.000
_cell.length_b   1.000
_cell.length_c   1.000
_cell.angle_alpha   90.00
_cell.angle_beta   90.00
_cell.angle_gamma   90.00
#
_symmetry.space_group_name_H-M   'P 1'
#
loop_
_entity.id
_entity.type
_entity.pdbx_description
1 polymer ?
#
loop_
_entity_poly.entity_id
_entity_poly.type
_entity_poly.pdbx_seq_one_letter_code
_entity_poly.pdbx_strand_id
1 'polypeptide(L)'
;KYRNTNLSGNGNGSVFISVYNYNLSMHYPPTTYGTPVLSYYPPLRPPSAFGNKRAVLFGISYADTAAPRKLKGSVNKAKLMKQFLIDKLGFPSNSIYMLTDDSEEKNTIPTKSNMRTAMRWLVEGSKPGDSLVFYFCGHGSRVKDRNMDEVDGYDEAICPVDYEHEGMILDDEISATIVRPLPHGAKLHAFVDASFSGTVLDLSFLCKMNR
;
A
#
# COMPACT_ATOMS: atom_id res chain seq x y z
N LYS A 1 2.63 -23.89 20.08
CA LYS A 1 2.98 -23.66 21.51
C LYS A 1 3.64 -22.28 21.56
N TYR A 2 2.85 -21.25 21.81
CA TYR A 2 3.24 -19.85 21.71
C TYR A 2 3.95 -19.40 22.99
N ARG A 3 5.08 -18.69 22.86
CA ARG A 3 5.60 -17.81 23.90
C ARG A 3 6.69 -16.87 23.37
N ASN A 4 6.68 -15.68 23.96
CA ASN A 4 7.70 -14.63 24.00
C ASN A 4 7.74 -13.65 22.82
N THR A 5 7.83 -12.33 23.01
CA THR A 5 7.86 -11.45 24.19
C THR A 5 7.86 -9.98 23.71
N ASN A 6 7.16 -9.12 24.46
CA ASN A 6 7.44 -7.71 24.80
C ASN A 6 8.32 -6.80 23.91
N LEU A 7 7.67 -5.73 23.45
CA LEU A 7 7.91 -4.28 23.68
C LEU A 7 9.26 -3.60 23.34
N SER A 8 9.07 -2.39 22.77
CA SER A 8 9.93 -1.18 22.76
C SER A 8 11.02 -1.06 21.71
N GLY A 9 10.94 0.00 20.88
CA GLY A 9 12.07 0.47 20.06
C GLY A 9 11.69 1.45 18.94
N ASN A 10 12.17 2.68 19.08
CA ASN A 10 12.06 3.86 18.19
C ASN A 10 12.23 3.61 16.67
N GLY A 11 11.44 4.36 15.88
CA GLY A 11 11.95 5.15 14.75
C GLY A 11 12.07 4.45 13.38
N ASN A 12 11.35 4.99 12.39
CA ASN A 12 11.47 4.75 10.95
C ASN A 12 10.92 3.41 10.44
N GLY A 13 9.59 3.25 10.47
CA GLY A 13 8.92 2.14 9.81
C GLY A 13 8.77 2.41 8.31
N SER A 14 9.64 1.83 7.48
CA SER A 14 9.29 1.61 6.08
C SER A 14 8.68 0.21 5.97
N VAL A 15 7.43 0.12 5.53
CA VAL A 15 6.72 -1.15 5.35
C VAL A 15 6.58 -1.44 3.87
N PHE A 16 6.97 -2.66 3.49
CA PHE A 16 6.87 -3.18 2.15
C PHE A 16 5.86 -4.31 2.15
N ILE A 17 4.88 -4.21 1.27
CA ILE A 17 3.86 -5.24 1.15
C ILE A 17 3.65 -5.56 -0.33
N SER A 18 3.61 -6.86 -0.64
CA SER A 18 3.27 -7.34 -1.97
C SER A 18 1.97 -8.14 -1.88
N VAL A 19 0.94 -7.66 -2.57
CA VAL A 19 -0.37 -8.32 -2.61
C VAL A 19 -0.46 -9.17 -3.88
N TYR A 20 -0.82 -10.44 -3.69
CA TYR A 20 -1.14 -11.39 -4.74
C TYR A 20 -2.52 -11.97 -4.50
N ASN A 21 -3.49 -11.62 -5.35
CA ASN A 21 -4.84 -12.15 -5.23
C ASN A 21 -4.93 -13.54 -5.89
N TYR A 22 -5.09 -14.58 -5.07
CA TYR A 22 -5.31 -15.98 -5.46
C TYR A 22 -6.68 -16.42 -4.92
N ASN A 23 -7.70 -16.55 -5.76
CA ASN A 23 -9.04 -16.90 -5.28
C ASN A 23 -9.10 -18.42 -4.99
N LEU A 24 -9.26 -18.81 -3.73
CA LEU A 24 -9.40 -20.21 -3.29
C LEU A 24 -10.85 -20.46 -2.81
N SER A 25 -11.82 -20.47 -3.73
CA SER A 25 -13.19 -20.86 -3.39
C SER A 25 -13.30 -22.39 -3.33
N MET A 26 -13.14 -22.97 -2.14
CA MET A 26 -13.38 -24.41 -1.91
C MET A 26 -14.86 -24.64 -1.61
N HIS A 27 -15.61 -25.12 -2.60
CA HIS A 27 -16.84 -25.88 -2.33
C HIS A 27 -16.41 -27.23 -1.74
N TYR A 28 -16.68 -27.45 -0.46
CA TYR A 28 -16.55 -28.78 0.14
C TYR A 28 -17.85 -29.57 -0.09
N PRO A 29 -17.84 -30.68 -0.86
CA PRO A 29 -18.86 -31.70 -0.67
C PRO A 29 -18.59 -32.40 0.67
N PRO A 30 -19.63 -32.85 1.40
CA PRO A 30 -19.44 -33.52 2.67
C PRO A 30 -19.10 -34.99 2.42
N THR A 31 -17.91 -35.45 2.78
CA THR A 31 -17.71 -36.89 3.01
C THR A 31 -16.49 -37.20 3.89
N THR A 32 -16.82 -37.85 5.02
CA THR A 32 -16.22 -39.10 5.53
C THR A 32 -14.71 -39.30 5.45
N TYR A 33 -14.13 -39.49 6.64
CA TYR A 33 -12.82 -40.06 6.96
C TYR A 33 -12.19 -40.92 5.85
N GLY A 34 -11.30 -40.29 5.09
CA GLY A 34 -10.40 -40.90 4.13
C GLY A 34 -9.18 -39.99 3.98
N THR A 35 -7.99 -40.61 3.96
CA THR A 35 -6.64 -40.03 3.92
C THR A 35 -6.49 -38.64 3.26
N PRO A 36 -5.64 -37.73 3.80
CA PRO A 36 -5.39 -36.44 3.18
C PRO A 36 -4.68 -36.64 1.86
N VAL A 37 -5.37 -36.40 0.74
CA VAL A 37 -4.75 -36.22 -0.56
C VAL A 37 -3.90 -34.96 -0.50
N LEU A 38 -2.59 -35.09 -0.67
CA LEU A 38 -1.68 -33.97 -0.86
C LEU A 38 -2.13 -33.21 -2.12
N SER A 39 -2.83 -32.09 -1.94
CA SER A 39 -3.22 -31.23 -3.05
C SER A 39 -1.97 -30.69 -3.72
N TYR A 40 -1.74 -31.12 -4.96
CA TYR A 40 -0.69 -30.62 -5.84
C TYR A 40 -0.96 -29.13 -6.13
N TYR A 41 -0.34 -28.25 -5.34
CA TYR A 41 -0.35 -26.82 -5.65
C TYR A 41 0.47 -26.64 -6.95
N PRO A 42 -0.12 -26.12 -8.04
CA PRO A 42 0.67 -25.81 -9.21
C PRO A 42 1.76 -24.82 -8.81
N PRO A 43 3.00 -24.97 -9.35
CA PRO A 43 4.08 -24.05 -9.05
C PRO A 43 3.64 -22.62 -9.39
N LEU A 44 3.92 -21.67 -8.49
CA LEU A 44 3.69 -20.25 -8.65
C LEU A 44 4.25 -19.81 -10.01
N ARG A 45 3.38 -19.65 -11.02
CA ARG A 45 3.83 -19.07 -12.29
C ARG A 45 4.16 -17.61 -12.01
N PRO A 46 5.41 -17.15 -12.21
CA PRO A 46 5.66 -15.72 -12.22
C PRO A 46 4.74 -15.11 -13.27
N PRO A 47 4.02 -14.03 -12.97
CA PRO A 47 3.20 -13.38 -13.97
C PRO A 47 4.07 -12.96 -15.14
N SER A 48 3.41 -12.88 -16.30
CA SER A 48 3.97 -12.37 -17.54
C SER A 48 4.78 -11.09 -17.28
N ALA A 49 6.03 -11.07 -17.75
CA ALA A 49 6.87 -9.88 -17.75
C ALA A 49 6.35 -8.76 -18.69
N PHE A 50 5.23 -9.00 -19.37
CA PHE A 50 4.67 -8.16 -20.45
C PHE A 50 3.38 -7.41 -20.08
N GLY A 51 2.92 -7.50 -18.82
CA GLY A 51 1.75 -6.71 -18.38
C GLY A 51 2.05 -5.21 -18.27
N ASN A 52 1.00 -4.39 -18.22
CA ASN A 52 1.15 -2.95 -18.06
C ASN A 52 1.77 -2.63 -16.70
N LYS A 53 2.65 -1.63 -16.68
CA LYS A 53 3.28 -1.11 -15.47
C LYS A 53 2.67 0.24 -15.14
N ARG A 54 2.15 0.43 -13.93
CA ARG A 54 1.63 1.72 -13.46
C ARG A 54 2.00 1.99 -12.01
N ALA A 55 2.26 3.24 -11.69
CA ALA A 55 2.60 3.60 -10.32
C ALA A 55 1.91 4.88 -9.88
N VAL A 56 1.54 4.94 -8.61
CA VAL A 56 1.15 6.17 -7.93
C VAL A 56 2.10 6.42 -6.77
N LEU A 57 2.68 7.60 -6.73
CA LEU A 57 3.69 8.01 -5.75
C LEU A 57 3.23 9.27 -5.02
N PHE A 58 3.25 9.22 -3.69
CA PHE A 58 2.94 10.35 -2.83
C PHE A 58 4.17 10.73 -2.01
N GLY A 59 4.57 12.01 -2.06
CA GLY A 59 5.62 12.56 -1.22
C GLY A 59 5.14 13.83 -0.56
N ILE A 60 4.85 13.78 0.74
CA ILE A 60 4.24 14.89 1.49
C ILE A 60 5.19 15.37 2.58
N SER A 61 5.58 16.63 2.50
CA SER A 61 6.48 17.29 3.47
C SER A 61 5.74 18.19 4.46
N TYR A 62 4.45 18.48 4.21
CA TYR A 62 3.60 19.40 4.98
C TYR A 62 4.22 20.80 5.06
N ALA A 63 4.70 21.31 3.91
CA ALA A 63 5.55 22.50 3.83
C ALA A 63 4.93 23.76 4.46
N ASP A 64 3.61 23.89 4.37
CA ASP A 64 2.80 25.02 4.85
C ASP A 64 2.34 24.88 6.31
N THR A 65 2.69 23.79 6.99
CA THR A 65 2.37 23.58 8.40
C THR A 65 3.49 24.06 9.32
N ALA A 66 3.13 24.46 10.54
CA ALA A 66 4.11 24.83 11.55
C ALA A 66 4.95 23.62 12.01
N ALA A 67 6.20 23.86 12.37
CA ALA A 67 6.99 22.87 13.11
C ALA A 67 6.24 22.49 14.40
N PRO A 68 6.22 21.20 14.81
CA PRO A 68 7.03 20.07 14.35
C PRO A 68 6.40 19.19 13.26
N ARG A 69 5.26 19.58 12.66
CA ARG A 69 4.53 18.74 11.69
C ARG A 69 5.20 18.68 10.32
N LYS A 70 6.13 19.57 10.02
CA LYS A 70 6.87 19.57 8.76
C LYS A 70 7.87 18.41 8.71
N LEU A 71 7.83 17.63 7.63
CA LEU A 71 8.80 16.59 7.32
C LEU A 71 9.84 17.11 6.33
N LYS A 72 11.06 16.56 6.41
CA LYS A 72 12.14 16.86 5.44
C LYS A 72 12.37 15.64 4.57
N GLY A 73 12.36 15.84 3.25
CA GLY A 73 12.84 14.85 2.28
C GLY A 73 11.80 13.88 1.72
N SER A 74 10.54 13.90 2.17
CA SER A 74 9.48 13.02 1.63
C SER A 74 9.31 13.18 0.12
N VAL A 75 9.29 14.42 -0.36
CA VAL A 75 9.25 14.77 -1.78
C VAL A 75 10.46 14.21 -2.54
N ASN A 76 11.67 14.35 -1.97
CA ASN A 76 12.88 13.84 -2.60
C ASN A 76 12.85 12.30 -2.69
N LYS A 77 12.35 11.62 -1.66
CA LYS A 77 12.18 10.17 -1.67
C LYS A 77 11.20 9.72 -2.76
N ALA A 78 10.08 10.41 -2.94
CA ALA A 78 9.14 10.14 -4.04
C ALA A 78 9.79 10.33 -5.43
N LYS A 79 10.59 11.40 -5.61
CA LYS A 79 11.36 11.64 -6.84
C LYS A 79 12.39 10.53 -7.12
N LEU A 80 13.11 10.07 -6.10
CA LEU A 80 14.05 8.95 -6.20
C LEU A 80 13.34 7.63 -6.52
N MET A 81 12.18 7.37 -5.91
CA MET A 81 11.37 6.21 -6.24
C MET A 81 10.92 6.25 -7.71
N LYS A 82 10.46 7.40 -8.21
CA LYS A 82 10.10 7.57 -9.62
C LYS A 82 11.27 7.22 -10.56
N GLN A 83 12.46 7.74 -10.27
CA GLN A 83 13.67 7.43 -11.05
C GLN A 83 13.99 5.93 -11.02
N PHE A 84 13.95 5.31 -9.83
CA PHE A 84 14.19 3.89 -9.68
C PHE A 84 13.21 3.03 -10.49
N LEU A 85 11.91 3.36 -10.46
CA LEU A 85 10.89 2.64 -11.24
C LEU A 85 11.15 2.72 -12.75
N ILE A 86 11.57 3.88 -13.24
CA ILE A 86 11.87 4.09 -14.66
C ILE A 86 13.17 3.36 -15.03
N ASP A 87 14.27 3.70 -14.36
CA ASP A 87 15.63 3.33 -14.78
C ASP A 87 15.96 1.86 -14.52
N LYS A 88 15.37 1.27 -13.47
CA LYS A 88 15.69 -0.09 -13.02
C LYS A 88 14.56 -1.08 -13.23
N LEU A 89 13.32 -0.64 -13.11
CA LEU A 89 12.15 -1.52 -13.24
C LEU A 89 11.38 -1.34 -14.55
N GLY A 90 11.79 -0.41 -15.42
CA GLY A 90 11.22 -0.23 -16.75
C GLY A 90 9.77 0.23 -16.77
N PHE A 91 9.35 1.05 -15.79
CA PHE A 91 8.05 1.72 -15.82
C PHE A 91 8.09 2.87 -16.84
N PRO A 92 7.14 2.94 -17.80
CA PRO A 92 7.00 4.11 -18.66
C PRO A 92 6.78 5.38 -17.84
N SER A 93 7.45 6.49 -18.15
CA SER A 93 7.34 7.73 -17.37
C SER A 93 5.92 8.31 -17.34
N ASN A 94 5.15 8.14 -18.41
CA ASN A 94 3.74 8.52 -18.53
C ASN A 94 2.77 7.58 -17.81
N SER A 95 3.27 6.47 -17.26
CA SER A 95 2.50 5.51 -16.45
C SER A 95 2.72 5.69 -14.95
N ILE A 96 3.38 6.78 -14.55
CA ILE A 96 3.66 7.10 -13.15
C ILE A 96 2.98 8.41 -12.81
N TYR A 97 1.99 8.35 -11.93
CA TYR A 97 1.37 9.55 -11.37
C TYR A 97 2.03 9.89 -10.04
N MET A 98 2.62 11.08 -9.93
CA MET A 98 3.33 11.51 -8.73
C MET A 98 2.69 12.77 -8.19
N LEU A 99 2.31 12.74 -6.92
CA LEU A 99 1.72 13.86 -6.21
C LEU A 99 2.64 14.31 -5.07
N THR A 100 2.99 15.59 -5.06
CA THR A 100 3.90 16.19 -4.07
C THR A 100 3.42 17.58 -3.66
N ASP A 101 3.63 17.92 -2.40
CA ASP A 101 3.22 19.21 -1.82
C ASP A 101 4.16 20.38 -2.15
N ASP A 102 5.19 20.15 -2.97
CA ASP A 102 6.03 21.18 -3.61
C ASP A 102 5.58 21.50 -5.05
N SER A 103 4.48 20.91 -5.52
CA SER A 103 3.99 21.11 -6.89
C SER A 103 3.16 22.39 -7.02
N GLU A 104 3.35 23.10 -8.14
CA GLU A 104 2.57 24.30 -8.47
C GLU A 104 1.20 23.96 -9.08
N GLU A 105 1.05 22.76 -9.65
CA GLU A 105 -0.18 22.32 -10.29
C GLU A 105 -1.18 21.76 -9.24
N LYS A 106 -2.39 22.32 -9.19
CA LYS A 106 -3.38 21.94 -8.14
C LYS A 106 -3.78 20.46 -8.15
N ASN A 107 -3.76 19.81 -9.31
CA ASN A 107 -4.14 18.40 -9.50
C ASN A 107 -3.01 17.42 -9.09
N THR A 108 -1.79 17.90 -8.87
CA THR A 108 -0.66 17.09 -8.40
C THR A 108 -0.32 17.33 -6.93
N ILE A 109 -1.03 18.23 -6.26
CA ILE A 109 -0.96 18.39 -4.80
C ILE A 109 -1.66 17.20 -4.13
N PRO A 110 -1.07 16.55 -3.10
CA PRO A 110 -1.60 15.36 -2.46
C PRO A 110 -2.72 15.70 -1.44
N THR A 111 -3.80 16.31 -1.92
CA THR A 111 -5.06 16.46 -1.17
C THR A 111 -5.77 15.12 -1.05
N LYS A 112 -6.65 14.96 -0.06
CA LYS A 112 -7.41 13.72 0.13
C LYS A 112 -8.14 13.29 -1.13
N SER A 113 -8.78 14.25 -1.81
CA SER A 113 -9.50 14.01 -3.07
C SER A 113 -8.57 13.58 -4.22
N ASN A 114 -7.43 14.25 -4.39
CA ASN A 114 -6.48 13.92 -5.44
C ASN A 114 -5.83 12.55 -5.20
N MET A 115 -5.47 12.24 -3.95
CA MET A 115 -4.93 10.93 -3.58
C MET A 115 -5.93 9.80 -3.87
N ARG A 116 -7.20 9.97 -3.50
CA ARG A 116 -8.27 9.01 -3.82
C ARG A 116 -8.45 8.80 -5.32
N THR A 117 -8.37 9.88 -6.10
CA THR A 117 -8.49 9.82 -7.56
C THR A 117 -7.31 9.09 -8.18
N ALA A 118 -6.09 9.38 -7.73
CA ALA A 118 -4.89 8.68 -8.17
C ALA A 118 -4.92 7.19 -7.81
N MET A 119 -5.34 6.84 -6.59
CA MET A 119 -5.51 5.44 -6.18
C MET A 119 -6.52 4.69 -7.06
N ARG A 120 -7.66 5.29 -7.41
CA ARG A 120 -8.62 4.69 -8.34
C ARG A 120 -8.01 4.50 -9.73
N TRP A 121 -7.32 5.51 -10.25
CA TRP A 121 -6.61 5.44 -11.53
C TRP A 121 -5.57 4.30 -11.58
N LEU A 122 -4.88 4.03 -10.46
CA LEU A 122 -3.87 2.97 -10.37
C LEU A 122 -4.43 1.61 -10.75
N VAL A 123 -5.62 1.28 -10.23
CA VAL A 123 -6.24 -0.03 -10.43
C VAL A 123 -7.22 -0.08 -11.59
N GLU A 124 -7.70 1.06 -12.07
CA GLU A 124 -8.69 1.15 -13.15
C GLU A 124 -8.24 0.39 -14.41
N GLY A 125 -9.06 -0.55 -14.87
CA GLY A 125 -8.77 -1.34 -16.07
C GLY A 125 -7.56 -2.27 -15.97
N SER A 126 -7.05 -2.55 -14.75
CA SER A 126 -5.97 -3.52 -14.53
C SER A 126 -6.37 -4.90 -15.02
N LYS A 127 -5.39 -5.66 -15.50
CA LYS A 127 -5.56 -7.00 -16.06
C LYS A 127 -4.58 -8.00 -15.42
N PRO A 128 -4.86 -9.31 -15.51
CA PRO A 128 -3.90 -10.33 -15.12
C PRO A 128 -2.54 -10.10 -15.80
N GLY A 129 -1.46 -10.12 -15.03
CA GLY A 129 -0.10 -9.85 -15.50
C GLY A 129 0.38 -8.41 -15.26
N ASP A 130 -0.51 -7.46 -15.00
CA ASP A 130 -0.11 -6.07 -14.72
C ASP A 130 0.69 -5.96 -13.40
N SER A 131 1.58 -4.97 -13.35
CA SER A 131 2.43 -4.66 -12.20
C SER A 131 2.20 -3.23 -11.74
N LEU A 132 1.59 -3.09 -10.57
CA LEU A 132 1.17 -1.84 -9.97
C LEU A 132 2.09 -1.49 -8.79
N VAL A 133 2.40 -0.21 -8.63
CA VAL A 133 3.14 0.30 -7.49
C VAL A 133 2.34 1.40 -6.78
N PHE A 134 2.14 1.23 -5.48
CA PHE A 134 1.68 2.28 -4.58
C PHE A 134 2.86 2.69 -3.69
N TYR A 135 3.22 3.97 -3.69
CA TYR A 135 4.27 4.49 -2.81
C TYR A 135 3.73 5.67 -2.03
N PHE A 136 3.89 5.64 -0.71
CA PHE A 136 3.57 6.75 0.16
C PHE A 136 4.77 7.09 1.04
N CYS A 137 5.12 8.37 1.10
CA CYS A 137 6.05 8.90 2.10
C CYS A 137 5.50 10.19 2.70
N GLY A 138 5.26 10.17 4.01
CA GLY A 138 4.57 11.25 4.73
C GLY A 138 4.26 10.86 6.18
N HIS A 139 3.31 11.57 6.80
CA HIS A 139 2.82 11.19 8.12
C HIS A 139 1.85 10.01 8.03
N GLY A 140 2.05 9.06 8.94
CA GLY A 140 1.09 8.03 9.29
C GLY A 140 0.54 8.32 10.68
N SER A 141 -0.67 7.86 10.93
CA SER A 141 -1.40 8.05 12.18
C SER A 141 -2.10 6.76 12.58
N ARG A 142 -2.50 6.69 13.85
CA ARG A 142 -3.35 5.63 14.38
C ARG A 142 -4.64 6.25 14.91
N VAL A 143 -5.77 5.77 14.41
CA VAL A 143 -7.10 6.17 14.89
C VAL A 143 -7.65 5.03 15.72
N LYS A 144 -8.33 5.31 16.83
CA LYS A 144 -8.94 4.25 17.63
C LYS A 144 -10.00 3.55 16.77
N ASP A 145 -9.82 2.25 16.59
CA ASP A 145 -10.73 1.40 15.84
C ASP A 145 -12.14 1.47 16.47
N ARG A 146 -13.16 1.59 15.62
CA ARG A 146 -14.57 1.63 15.99
C ARG A 146 -15.36 0.40 15.54
N ASN A 147 -14.85 -0.40 14.60
CA ASN A 147 -15.50 -1.59 14.06
C ASN A 147 -14.94 -2.90 14.69
N MET A 148 -13.82 -2.82 15.41
CA MET A 148 -13.14 -3.93 16.11
C MET A 148 -12.64 -5.03 15.16
N ASP A 149 -12.26 -4.70 13.92
CA ASP A 149 -11.62 -5.65 13.01
C ASP A 149 -10.10 -5.77 13.22
N GLU A 150 -9.48 -4.78 13.87
CA GLU A 150 -8.05 -4.76 14.17
C GLU A 150 -7.71 -5.43 15.51
N VAL A 151 -6.67 -6.27 15.52
CA VAL A 151 -6.26 -7.06 16.70
C VAL A 151 -5.68 -6.17 17.81
N ASP A 152 -5.12 -5.01 17.46
CA ASP A 152 -4.58 -4.04 18.41
C ASP A 152 -5.56 -2.89 18.76
N GLY A 153 -6.71 -2.83 18.08
CA GLY A 153 -7.77 -1.84 18.31
C GLY A 153 -7.47 -0.43 17.77
N TYR A 154 -6.59 -0.30 16.77
CA TYR A 154 -6.32 0.97 16.08
C TYR A 154 -6.22 0.81 14.56
N ASP A 155 -7.00 1.60 13.82
CA ASP A 155 -6.87 1.75 12.36
C ASP A 155 -5.61 2.54 12.04
N GLU A 156 -4.81 2.08 11.09
CA GLU A 156 -3.70 2.86 10.56
C GLU A 156 -4.19 3.79 9.44
N ALA A 157 -3.61 4.99 9.38
CA ALA A 157 -4.06 6.01 8.45
C ALA A 157 -2.89 6.78 7.85
N ILE A 158 -3.02 7.17 6.58
CA ILE A 158 -2.11 8.12 5.93
C ILE A 158 -2.72 9.53 5.97
N CYS A 159 -1.86 10.55 6.11
CA CYS A 159 -2.30 11.94 6.21
C CYS A 159 -2.10 12.68 4.88
N PRO A 160 -3.16 13.01 4.13
CA PRO A 160 -3.08 13.98 3.02
C PRO A 160 -2.58 15.35 3.49
N VAL A 161 -2.23 16.24 2.57
CA VAL A 161 -1.77 17.60 2.95
C VAL A 161 -2.86 18.42 3.67
N ASP A 162 -4.13 18.15 3.37
CA ASP A 162 -5.34 18.80 3.88
C ASP A 162 -6.05 18.00 5.00
N TYR A 163 -5.35 17.04 5.61
CA TYR A 163 -5.94 16.12 6.60
C TYR A 163 -6.55 16.82 7.83
N GLU A 164 -6.12 18.04 8.18
CA GLU A 164 -6.70 18.81 9.29
C GLU A 164 -8.15 19.23 9.02
N HIS A 165 -8.53 19.39 7.75
CA HIS A 165 -9.88 19.80 7.34
C HIS A 165 -10.68 18.63 6.74
N GLU A 166 -10.05 17.84 5.87
CA GLU A 166 -10.72 16.75 5.13
C GLU A 166 -10.58 15.38 5.82
N GLY A 167 -9.79 15.32 6.90
CA GLY A 167 -9.49 14.10 7.64
C GLY A 167 -8.42 13.22 6.99
N MET A 168 -8.06 12.14 7.68
CA MET A 168 -7.08 11.16 7.21
C MET A 168 -7.71 10.15 6.22
N ILE A 169 -6.88 9.37 5.53
CA ILE A 169 -7.31 8.22 4.73
C ILE A 169 -6.95 6.96 5.53
N LEU A 170 -7.96 6.17 5.91
CA LEU A 170 -7.78 4.94 6.68
C LEU A 170 -7.30 3.80 5.77
N ASP A 171 -6.57 2.85 6.34
CA ASP A 171 -6.19 1.56 5.73
C ASP A 171 -7.36 0.84 5.05
N ASP A 172 -8.51 0.84 5.70
CA ASP A 172 -9.75 0.23 5.23
C ASP A 172 -10.22 0.82 3.88
N GLU A 173 -10.03 2.13 3.74
CA GLU A 173 -10.30 2.89 2.53
C GLU A 173 -9.25 2.61 1.44
N ILE A 174 -7.99 2.49 1.81
CA ILE A 174 -6.90 2.10 0.89
C ILE A 174 -7.18 0.69 0.37
N SER A 175 -7.50 -0.25 1.25
CA SER A 175 -7.83 -1.64 0.93
C SER A 175 -9.06 -1.72 0.01
N ALA A 176 -10.11 -0.95 0.30
CA ALA A 176 -11.28 -0.79 -0.57
C ALA A 176 -10.91 -0.34 -1.98
N THR A 177 -9.95 0.58 -2.09
CA THR A 177 -9.66 1.26 -3.34
C THR A 177 -8.67 0.50 -4.21
N ILE A 178 -7.60 -0.07 -3.64
CA ILE A 178 -6.49 -0.64 -4.42
C ILE A 178 -6.24 -2.14 -4.18
N VAL A 179 -6.73 -2.72 -3.08
CA VAL A 179 -6.52 -4.14 -2.76
C VAL A 179 -7.70 -4.98 -3.24
N ARG A 180 -8.90 -4.71 -2.72
CA ARG A 180 -10.12 -5.48 -3.05
C ARG A 180 -10.47 -5.50 -4.55
N PRO A 181 -10.29 -4.42 -5.32
CA PRO A 181 -10.60 -4.42 -6.76
C PRO A 181 -9.51 -5.07 -7.63
N LEU A 182 -8.37 -5.48 -7.06
CA LEU A 182 -7.25 -5.99 -7.84
C LEU A 182 -7.61 -7.33 -8.49
N PRO A 183 -7.56 -7.44 -9.84
CA PRO A 183 -7.94 -8.67 -10.53
C PRO A 183 -6.92 -9.77 -10.29
N HIS A 184 -7.40 -11.01 -10.36
CA HIS A 184 -6.57 -12.19 -10.22
C HIS A 184 -5.38 -12.17 -11.20
N GLY A 185 -4.18 -12.44 -10.69
CA GLY A 185 -2.96 -12.46 -11.49
C GLY A 185 -2.31 -11.10 -11.76
N ALA A 186 -2.93 -9.99 -11.37
CA ALA A 186 -2.22 -8.71 -11.25
C ALA A 186 -1.41 -8.66 -9.96
N LYS A 187 -0.36 -7.83 -9.94
CA LYS A 187 0.50 -7.61 -8.77
C LYS A 187 0.43 -6.17 -8.31
N LEU A 188 0.22 -5.96 -7.02
CA LEU A 188 0.36 -4.66 -6.38
C LEU A 188 1.53 -4.71 -5.38
N HIS A 189 2.51 -3.84 -5.58
CA HIS A 189 3.60 -3.60 -4.66
C HIS A 189 3.36 -2.27 -3.95
N ALA A 190 3.21 -2.31 -2.64
CA ALA A 190 2.96 -1.14 -1.81
C ALA A 190 4.15 -0.88 -0.89
N PHE A 191 4.60 0.38 -0.88
CA PHE A 191 5.70 0.88 -0.07
C PHE A 191 5.17 2.06 0.75
N VAL A 192 5.23 1.95 2.07
CA VAL A 192 4.75 2.99 2.98
C VAL A 192 5.89 3.39 3.90
N ASP A 193 6.44 4.58 3.67
CA ASP A 193 7.50 5.19 4.47
C ASP A 193 6.89 6.28 5.36
N ALA A 194 6.32 5.84 6.48
CA ALA A 194 5.57 6.66 7.42
C ALA A 194 5.78 6.18 8.87
N SER A 195 5.54 7.06 9.84
CA SER A 195 5.47 6.62 11.25
C SER A 195 4.20 5.78 11.42
N PHE A 196 4.28 4.65 12.15
CA PHE A 196 3.17 3.70 12.33
C PHE A 196 2.66 3.04 11.04
N SER A 197 3.56 2.43 10.26
CA SER A 197 3.26 1.85 8.94
C SER A 197 2.95 0.35 8.93
N GLY A 198 2.83 -0.29 10.10
CA GLY A 198 2.88 -1.75 10.30
C GLY A 198 1.70 -2.56 9.75
N THR A 199 0.54 -1.93 9.67
CA THR A 199 -0.77 -2.48 9.27
C THR A 199 -1.53 -1.62 8.24
N VAL A 200 -0.95 -0.52 7.69
CA VAL A 200 -1.57 0.45 6.73
C VAL A 200 -2.37 -0.13 5.55
N LEU A 201 -2.25 -1.41 5.24
CA LEU A 201 -3.00 -2.04 4.14
C LEU A 201 -3.97 -3.15 4.56
N ASP A 202 -4.08 -3.46 5.86
CA ASP A 202 -4.87 -4.57 6.42
C ASP A 202 -4.74 -5.87 5.59
N LEU A 203 -3.55 -6.49 5.64
CA LEU A 203 -3.24 -7.66 4.83
C LEU A 203 -3.00 -8.90 5.69
N SER A 204 -3.61 -10.00 5.28
CA SER A 204 -3.57 -11.30 5.97
C SER A 204 -2.15 -11.91 6.08
N PHE A 205 -1.17 -11.37 5.34
CA PHE A 205 0.22 -11.82 5.37
C PHE A 205 1.18 -10.64 5.44
N LEU A 206 1.81 -10.47 6.60
CA LEU A 206 2.83 -9.46 6.85
C LEU A 206 4.23 -10.07 6.76
N CYS A 207 5.10 -9.50 5.92
CA CYS A 207 6.52 -9.84 5.88
C CYS A 207 7.34 -8.69 6.48
N LYS A 208 7.85 -8.88 7.69
CA LYS A 208 8.74 -7.92 8.35
C LYS A 208 10.20 -8.32 8.11
N MET A 209 10.92 -7.54 7.32
CA MET A 209 12.38 -7.68 7.19
C MET A 209 13.06 -6.83 8.25
N ASN A 210 13.70 -7.46 9.23
CA ASN A 210 14.62 -6.77 10.13
C ASN A 210 15.93 -6.50 9.39
N ARG A 211 16.48 -5.29 9.52
CA ARG A 211 17.88 -5.00 9.16
C ARG A 211 18.80 -5.34 10.33
#